data_AF-A0A951L657-F1
#
_entry.id   AF-A0A951L657-F1
#
_cell.length_a   1.000
_cell.length_b   1.000
_cell.length_c   1.000
_cell.angle_alpha   90.00
_cell.angle_beta   90.00
_cell.angle_gamma   90.00
#
_symmetry.space_group_name_H-M   'P 1'
#
loop_
_entity.id
_entity.type
_entity.pdbx_description
1 polymer ?
#
loop_
_entity_poly.entity_id
_entity_poly.type
_entity_poly.pdbx_seq_one_letter_code
_entity_poly.pdbx_strand_id
1 'polypeptide(L)' 'MLGRHVYRVHLNEGHWVILKEGEPTPRGEYSRQDEAMAEACRLAETDHPSRVTVDNGDGIIIEERLFGSDLSQELNGER' A
#
# COMPACT_ATOMS: atom_id res chain seq x y z
N MET A 1 -12.88 -9.64 8.35
CA MET A 1 -11.62 -9.43 9.08
C MET A 1 -11.36 -7.94 9.04
N LEU A 2 -11.43 -7.23 10.17
CA LEU A 2 -11.03 -5.82 10.28
C LEU A 2 -9.50 -5.77 10.24
N GLY A 3 -8.94 -6.04 9.06
CA GLY A 3 -7.51 -6.01 8.78
C GLY A 3 -7.13 -4.70 8.10
N ARG A 4 -5.86 -4.32 8.22
CA ARG A 4 -5.29 -3.14 7.56
C ARG A 4 -5.47 -3.21 6.05
N HIS A 5 -5.88 -2.12 5.41
CA HIS A 5 -5.92 -2.03 3.95
C HIS A 5 -4.49 -1.99 3.40
N VAL A 6 -4.15 -2.89 2.50
CA VAL A 6 -2.80 -2.94 1.91
C VAL A 6 -2.88 -2.55 0.44
N TYR A 7 -2.12 -1.54 0.07
CA TYR A 7 -1.91 -1.08 -1.29
C TYR A 7 -0.50 -1.48 -1.73
N ARG A 8 -0.39 -2.16 -2.87
CA ARG A 8 0.88 -2.60 -3.44
C ARG A 8 1.14 -1.88 -4.75
N VAL A 9 2.24 -1.16 -4.80
CA VAL A 9 2.76 -0.49 -6.00
C VAL A 9 3.88 -1.37 -6.56
N HIS A 10 3.74 -1.83 -7.79
CA HIS A 10 4.71 -2.74 -8.38
C HIS A 10 4.93 -2.43 -9.86
N LEU A 11 6.12 -2.73 -10.36
CA LEU A 11 6.42 -2.62 -11.78
C LEU A 11 5.87 -3.84 -12.52
N ASN A 12 5.03 -3.60 -13.53
CA ASN A 12 4.44 -4.61 -14.40
C ASN A 12 4.56 -4.16 -15.87
N GLU A 13 5.26 -4.94 -16.69
CA GLU A 13 5.42 -4.69 -18.14
C GLU A 13 5.86 -3.24 -18.49
N GLY A 14 6.64 -2.60 -17.62
CA GLY A 14 7.13 -1.23 -17.82
C GLY A 14 6.21 -0.12 -17.27
N HIS A 15 5.08 -0.48 -16.66
CA HIS A 15 4.15 0.42 -16.00
C HIS A 15 4.10 0.13 -14.49
N TRP A 16 3.88 1.17 -13.69
CA TRP A 16 3.66 1.05 -12.25
C TRP A 16 2.19 0.86 -11.95
N VAL A 17 1.85 -0.26 -11.32
CA VAL A 17 0.47 -0.68 -11.08
C VAL A 17 0.18 -0.66 -9.59
N ILE A 18 -0.98 -0.11 -9.22
CA ILE A 18 -1.48 -0.10 -7.85
C ILE A 18 -2.53 -1.19 -7.69
N LEU A 19 -2.29 -2.13 -6.78
CA LEU A 19 -3.25 -3.16 -6.38
C LEU A 19 -3.67 -2.93 -4.93
N LYS A 20 -4.93 -3.24 -4.60
CA LYS A 20 -5.37 -3.36 -3.22
C LYS A 20 -5.48 -4.84 -2.87
N GLU A 21 -4.88 -5.25 -1.77
CA GLU A 21 -4.90 -6.65 -1.34
C GLU A 21 -6.35 -7.13 -1.15
N GLY A 22 -6.66 -8.30 -1.71
CA GLY A 22 -8.02 -8.85 -1.72
C GLY A 22 -8.90 -8.35 -2.87
N GLU A 23 -8.42 -7.43 -3.70
CA GLU A 23 -9.11 -6.97 -4.90
C GLU A 23 -8.41 -7.45 -6.18
N PRO A 24 -9.16 -7.98 -7.17
CA PRO A 24 -8.58 -8.48 -8.41
C PRO A 24 -8.29 -7.36 -9.43
N THR A 25 -8.79 -6.15 -9.20
CA THR A 25 -8.74 -5.05 -10.18
C THR A 25 -7.72 -4.01 -9.75
N PRO A 26 -6.80 -3.61 -10.66
CA PRO A 26 -5.92 -2.48 -10.41
C PRO A 26 -6.69 -1.20 -10.11
N ARG A 27 -6.16 -0.42 -9.15
CA ARG A 27 -6.66 0.91 -8.80
C ARG A 27 -6.13 1.99 -9.73
N GLY A 28 -5.00 1.73 -10.39
CA GLY A 28 -4.43 2.62 -11.41
C GLY A 28 -3.13 2.07 -11.98
N GLU A 29 -2.74 2.63 -13.12
CA GLU A 29 -1.50 2.32 -13.84
C GLU A 29 -0.82 3.64 -14.25
N TYR A 30 0.50 3.70 -14.06
CA TYR A 30 1.27 4.93 -14.20
C TYR A 30 2.59 4.65 -14.92
N SER A 31 3.12 5.64 -15.63
CA SER A 31 4.41 5.52 -16.31
C SER A 31 5.60 5.79 -15.37
N ARG A 32 5.35 6.29 -14.16
CA ARG A 32 6.39 6.67 -13.18
C ARG A 32 6.06 6.15 -11.79
N GLN A 33 7.09 5.75 -11.07
CA GLN A 33 6.98 5.25 -9.70
C GLN A 33 6.39 6.31 -8.77
N ASP A 34 6.90 7.54 -8.85
CA ASP A 34 6.50 8.62 -7.96
C ASP A 34 5.00 8.97 -8.10
N GLU A 35 4.47 8.87 -9.33
CA GLU A 35 3.05 9.11 -9.61
C GLU A 35 2.17 8.00 -9.03
N ALA A 36 2.54 6.73 -9.25
CA ALA A 36 1.85 5.59 -8.65
C ALA A 36 1.89 5.64 -7.12
N MET A 37 3.05 6.03 -6.56
CA MET A 37 3.23 6.13 -5.12
C MET A 37 2.39 7.25 -4.52
N ALA A 38 2.35 8.42 -5.15
CA ALA A 38 1.52 9.53 -4.72
C ALA A 38 0.03 9.16 -4.71
N GLU A 39 -0.45 8.48 -5.75
CA GLU A 39 -1.83 8.00 -5.78
C GLU A 39 -2.09 6.93 -4.72
N ALA A 40 -1.21 5.94 -4.57
CA ALA A 40 -1.39 4.88 -3.58
C ALA A 40 -1.45 5.46 -2.15
N CYS A 41 -0.64 6.48 -1.85
CA CYS A 41 -0.71 7.22 -0.60
C CYS A 41 -2.06 7.92 -0.43
N ARG A 42 -2.56 8.60 -1.48
CA ARG A 42 -3.87 9.27 -1.46
C ARG A 42 -5.02 8.29 -1.18
N LEU A 43 -4.98 7.09 -1.77
CA LEU A 43 -5.96 6.02 -1.53
C LEU A 43 -5.82 5.44 -0.12
N ALA A 44 -4.60 5.33 0.40
CA ALA A 44 -4.35 4.83 1.74
C ALA A 44 -4.83 5.80 2.82
N GLU A 45 -4.66 7.11 2.62
CA GLU A 45 -5.12 8.15 3.55
C GLU A 45 -6.64 8.14 3.80
N THR A 46 -7.44 7.62 2.87
CA THR A 46 -8.90 7.49 3.07
C THR A 46 -9.27 6.20 3.82
N ASP A 47 -8.41 5.20 3.79
CA ASP A 47 -8.69 3.82 4.19
C ASP A 47 -7.91 3.43 5.46
N HIS A 48 -8.18 4.06 6.61
CA HIS A 48 -7.44 3.74 7.83
C HIS A 48 -7.99 2.52 8.61
N PRO A 49 -7.10 1.67 9.17
CA PRO A 49 -5.66 1.67 9.02
C PRO A 49 -5.24 1.10 7.65
N SER A 50 -4.21 1.67 7.06
CA SER A 50 -3.67 1.23 5.77
C SER A 50 -2.13 1.19 5.72
N ARG A 51 -1.63 0.50 4.70
CA ARG A 51 -0.23 0.39 4.34
C ARG A 51 -0.08 0.50 2.83
N VAL A 52 0.95 1.21 2.40
CA VAL A 52 1.43 1.19 1.01
C VAL A 52 2.78 0.50 0.99
N THR A 53 2.97 -0.48 0.12
CA THR A 53 4.28 -1.08 -0.18
C THR A 53 4.64 -0.84 -1.63
N VAL A 54 5.91 -0.56 -1.89
CA VAL A 54 6.49 -0.52 -3.23
C VAL A 54 7.42 -1.71 -3.37
N ASP A 55 7.24 -2.52 -4.42
CA ASP A 55 8.20 -3.55 -4.79
C ASP A 55 8.79 -3.35 -6.17
N ASN A 56 9.99 -3.88 -6.37
CA ASN A 56 10.75 -3.75 -7.60
C ASN A 56 10.27 -4.65 -8.76
N GLY A 57 9.13 -5.35 -8.62
CA GLY A 57 8.63 -6.32 -9.58
C GLY A 57 9.09 -7.77 -9.31
N ASP A 58 10.16 -7.96 -8.53
CA ASP A 58 10.63 -9.28 -8.10
C ASP A 58 10.02 -9.71 -6.75
N GLY A 59 9.04 -8.94 -6.26
CA GLY A 59 8.47 -9.13 -4.92
C GLY A 59 9.35 -8.62 -3.78
N ILE A 60 10.45 -7.92 -4.08
CA ILE A 60 11.30 -7.28 -3.06
C ILE A 60 10.72 -5.91 -2.74
N ILE A 61 10.25 -5.73 -1.50
CA ILE A 61 9.75 -4.44 -1.01
C ILE A 61 10.93 -3.48 -0.85
N ILE A 62 10.89 -2.37 -1.57
CA ILE A 62 11.91 -1.31 -1.54
C ILE A 62 11.47 -0.08 -0.74
N GLU A 63 10.18 0.13 -0.58
CA GLU A 63 9.61 1.22 0.23
C GLU A 63 8.30 0.77 0.91
N GLU A 64 8.08 1.22 2.14
CA GLU A 64 6.83 0.99 2.89
C GLU A 64 6.38 2.28 3.58
N ARG A 65 5.07 2.56 3.56
CA ARG A 65 4.44 3.65 4.30
C ARG A 65 3.20 3.17 5.03
N LEU A 66 3.02 3.64 6.26
CA LEU A 66 1.90 3.29 7.13
C LEU A 66 1.02 4.51 7.36
N PHE A 67 -0.29 4.29 7.34
CA PHE A 67 -1.30 5.34 7.48
C PHE A 67 -2.34 4.90 8.51
N GLY A 68 -2.63 5.80 9.45
CA GLY A 68 -3.45 5.49 10.62
C GLY A 68 -2.71 4.64 11.67
N SER A 69 -3.06 4.86 12.94
CA SER A 69 -2.56 4.05 14.04
C SER A 69 -3.16 2.66 13.94
N ASP A 70 -2.32 1.64 13.97
CA ASP A 70 -2.81 0.30 14.23
C ASP A 70 -3.15 0.23 15.73
N LEU A 71 -4.43 0.34 16.08
CA LEU A 71 -4.91 0.22 17.47
C LEU A 71 -4.50 -1.11 18.13
N SER A 72 -3.96 -2.09 17.38
CA SER A 72 -3.34 -3.28 17.96
C SER A 72 -1.95 -3.05 18.57
N GLN A 73 -1.29 -1.91 18.30
CA GLN A 73 0.00 -1.56 18.91
C GLN A 73 -0.14 -0.83 20.25
N GLU A 74 -1.29 -0.22 20.55
CA GLU A 74 -1.51 0.47 21.85
C GLU A 74 -1.89 -0.49 22.99
N LEU A 75 -2.41 -1.69 22.70
CA LEU A 75 -2.85 -2.66 23.72
C LEU A 75 -1.74 -3.56 24.29
N ASN A 76 -0.49 -3.41 23.85
CA ASN A 76 0.64 -4.21 24.34
C ASN A 76 1.61 -3.41 25.23
N GLY A 77 1.26 -2.17 25.61
CA GLY A 77 2.06 -1.28 26.45
C GLY A 77 1.66 -1.23 27.93
N GLU A 78 0.68 -2.01 28.37
CA GLU A 78 0.23 -2.07 29.76
C GLU A 78 0.39 -3.47 30.35
N ARG A 79 1.62 -3.80 30.80
CA ARG A 79 1.79 -4.67 31.97
C ARG A 79 3.16 -4.57 32.63
#